data_AF-A0A060QC11-F1
#
_entry.id   AF-A0A060QC11-F1
#
_cell.length_a   1.000
_cell.length_b   1.000
_cell.length_c   1.000
_cell.angle_alpha   90.00
_cell.angle_beta   90.00
_cell.angle_gamma   90.00
#
_symmetry.space_group_name_H-M   'P 1'
#
loop_
_entity.id
_entity.type
_entity.pdbx_description
1 polymer ?
#
loop_
_entity_poly.entity_id
_entity_poly.type
_entity_poly.pdbx_seq_one_letter_code
_entity_poly.pdbx_strand_id
1 'polypeptide(L)'
;MRIAAILLAAGSGRRFADASAAPATGLSAMPKQYLLLGGKTVIRHAAEALRDHVTLIQPVGDDPLLLQALDGIETLPPVAGGRERQDSVRAGLETLARLPEPPDLVLVHDGARPYVPAEVVRSVLKALEKHPGAIPAVAVADTLKRGRDGLVDTTVCRDSLWRAQTPQGFHFPLLLDLHRTHQGPVTDDAALLEAAGHPVALVQGAEDNIKLTLPEDLVRLERLLGSTPLPRTGLGYDVHAFEAGRPLILCGITIPHDRGLAGHSDADVGIHTLCDAIYGALAEGDIGRHFPPTDNEWKDMDSARFLIHAGERIRQRGGMLINADVTLICERPKIGPHAQAMRERLASLLQVDVGRISVKATTSERLGFTGREEGIAATAVATVLVP
;
A
#
# COMPACT_ATOMS: atom_id res chain seq x y z
N MET A 1 20.44 -29.67 2.77
CA MET A 1 19.40 -29.49 3.79
C MET A 1 18.18 -28.90 3.11
N ARG A 2 17.08 -29.64 3.08
CA ARG A 2 15.82 -29.27 2.43
C ARG A 2 14.90 -28.65 3.48
N ILE A 3 14.42 -27.44 3.21
CA ILE A 3 13.60 -26.68 4.16
C ILE A 3 12.22 -26.49 3.53
N ALA A 4 11.16 -26.83 4.24
CA ALA A 4 9.79 -26.54 3.83
C ALA A 4 9.17 -25.45 4.71
N ALA A 5 8.32 -24.61 4.13
CA ALA A 5 7.40 -23.76 4.89
C ALA A 5 5.98 -24.33 4.79
N ILE A 6 5.29 -24.44 5.93
CA ILE A 6 3.84 -24.62 5.98
C ILE A 6 3.22 -23.24 6.13
N LEU A 7 2.42 -22.83 5.14
CA LEU A 7 1.73 -21.55 5.12
C LEU A 7 0.25 -21.74 5.49
N LEU A 8 -0.11 -21.34 6.70
CA LEU A 8 -1.46 -21.58 7.25
C LEU A 8 -2.48 -20.56 6.72
N ALA A 9 -3.53 -21.06 6.07
CA ALA A 9 -4.62 -20.28 5.47
C ALA A 9 -6.03 -20.75 5.92
N ALA A 10 -6.14 -21.82 6.70
CA ALA A 10 -7.42 -22.45 7.07
C ALA A 10 -8.22 -21.72 8.17
N GLY A 11 -7.71 -20.60 8.72
CA GLY A 11 -8.38 -19.87 9.79
C GLY A 11 -9.55 -19.02 9.29
N SER A 12 -10.72 -19.16 9.92
CA SER A 12 -11.94 -18.38 9.59
C SER A 12 -11.93 -16.92 10.05
N GLY A 13 -10.91 -16.48 10.81
CA GLY A 13 -10.73 -15.07 11.14
C GLY A 13 -11.79 -14.43 12.06
N ARG A 14 -12.62 -15.22 12.76
CA ARG A 14 -13.80 -14.77 13.57
C ARG A 14 -13.61 -13.45 14.33
N ARG A 15 -12.52 -13.29 15.10
CA ARG A 15 -12.22 -12.04 15.85
C ARG A 15 -12.14 -10.79 14.97
N PHE A 16 -11.62 -10.92 13.75
CA PHE A 16 -11.54 -9.83 12.79
C PHE A 16 -12.94 -9.49 12.26
N ALA A 17 -13.73 -10.52 11.92
CA ALA A 17 -15.11 -10.36 11.45
C ALA A 17 -16.02 -9.72 12.51
N ASP A 18 -15.89 -10.13 13.77
CA ASP A 18 -16.66 -9.58 14.90
C ASP A 18 -16.33 -8.10 15.14
N ALA A 19 -15.05 -7.71 14.99
CA ALA A 19 -14.61 -6.33 15.11
C ALA A 19 -14.98 -5.46 13.90
N SER A 20 -15.00 -6.04 12.69
CA SER A 20 -15.36 -5.34 11.45
C SER A 20 -16.87 -5.22 11.20
N ALA A 21 -17.71 -5.95 11.94
CA ALA A 21 -19.18 -5.86 11.85
C ALA A 21 -19.76 -4.58 12.50
N ALA A 22 -18.92 -3.75 13.13
CA ALA A 22 -19.29 -2.40 13.55
C ALA A 22 -19.55 -1.51 12.31
N PRO A 23 -20.57 -0.61 12.33
CA PRO A 23 -21.14 0.02 11.13
C PRO A 23 -20.22 1.00 10.37
N ALA A 24 -18.93 1.11 10.74
CA ALA A 24 -17.99 2.09 10.21
C ALA A 24 -16.93 1.52 9.26
N THR A 25 -16.74 0.19 9.18
CA THR A 25 -15.72 -0.41 8.32
C THR A 25 -16.38 -1.25 7.23
N GLY A 26 -16.50 -0.72 6.01
CA GLY A 26 -17.00 -1.44 4.83
C GLY A 26 -16.10 -2.61 4.37
N LEU A 27 -15.48 -3.33 5.30
CA LEU A 27 -14.65 -4.49 5.06
C LEU A 27 -15.55 -5.69 4.73
N SER A 28 -15.32 -6.24 3.53
CA SER A 28 -15.99 -7.42 2.99
C SER A 28 -15.95 -8.63 3.95
N ALA A 29 -16.93 -9.53 3.84
CA ALA A 29 -16.99 -10.84 4.52
C ALA A 29 -15.86 -11.82 4.15
N MET A 30 -14.81 -11.33 3.47
CA MET A 30 -13.66 -12.08 3.01
C MET A 30 -12.72 -12.44 4.17
N PRO A 31 -12.21 -13.68 4.24
CA PRO A 31 -11.21 -14.05 5.23
C PRO A 31 -9.99 -13.10 5.20
N LYS A 32 -9.52 -12.70 6.38
CA LYS A 32 -8.49 -11.65 6.55
C LYS A 32 -7.18 -11.91 5.79
N GLN A 33 -6.82 -13.17 5.58
CA GLN A 33 -5.63 -13.59 4.83
C GLN A 33 -5.72 -13.28 3.32
N TYR A 34 -6.92 -13.02 2.79
CA TYR A 34 -7.16 -12.64 1.39
C TYR A 34 -7.40 -11.14 1.19
N LEU A 35 -7.38 -10.33 2.25
CA LEU A 35 -7.46 -8.88 2.13
C LEU A 35 -6.26 -8.34 1.35
N LEU A 36 -6.49 -7.29 0.58
CA LEU A 36 -5.44 -6.61 -0.17
C LEU A 36 -4.66 -5.66 0.72
N LEU A 37 -3.34 -5.65 0.52
CA LEU A 37 -2.36 -4.86 1.22
C LEU A 37 -1.31 -4.42 0.19
N GLY A 38 -1.26 -3.12 -0.15
CA GLY A 38 -0.39 -2.64 -1.23
C GLY A 38 -0.61 -3.37 -2.57
N GLY A 39 -1.86 -3.72 -2.90
CA GLY A 39 -2.22 -4.40 -4.15
C GLY A 39 -2.01 -5.92 -4.18
N LYS A 40 -1.48 -6.53 -3.12
CA LYS A 40 -1.30 -7.99 -2.99
C LYS A 40 -2.09 -8.52 -1.79
N THR A 41 -2.51 -9.79 -1.83
CA THR A 41 -3.18 -10.39 -0.66
C THR A 41 -2.21 -10.56 0.52
N VAL A 42 -2.73 -10.48 1.75
CA VAL A 42 -1.94 -10.67 2.98
C VAL A 42 -1.15 -11.98 2.96
N ILE A 43 -1.78 -13.09 2.55
CA ILE A 43 -1.10 -14.38 2.47
C ILE A 43 -0.02 -14.43 1.38
N ARG A 44 -0.18 -13.66 0.30
CA ARG A 44 0.85 -13.57 -0.74
C ARG A 44 2.12 -12.92 -0.19
N HIS A 45 1.98 -11.83 0.56
CA HIS A 45 3.13 -11.20 1.23
C HIS A 45 3.83 -12.17 2.20
N ALA A 46 3.06 -12.93 2.98
CA ALA A 46 3.62 -13.97 3.86
C ALA A 46 4.38 -15.06 3.09
N ALA A 47 3.88 -15.49 1.93
CA ALA A 47 4.57 -16.44 1.07
C ALA A 47 5.85 -15.85 0.45
N GLU A 48 5.78 -14.62 -0.04
CA GLU A 48 6.93 -13.89 -0.62
C GLU A 48 8.05 -13.70 0.43
N ALA A 49 7.70 -13.39 1.68
CA ALA A 49 8.65 -13.22 2.77
C ALA A 49 9.43 -14.50 3.13
N LEU A 50 8.90 -15.68 2.80
CA LEU A 50 9.53 -16.97 3.07
C LEU A 50 10.24 -17.58 1.86
N ARG A 51 9.82 -17.21 0.64
CA ARG A 51 10.24 -17.85 -0.62
C ARG A 51 11.75 -18.00 -0.75
N ASP A 52 12.49 -16.94 -0.45
CA ASP A 52 13.95 -16.91 -0.64
C ASP A 52 14.72 -17.64 0.48
N HIS A 53 14.00 -18.23 1.45
CA HIS A 53 14.57 -18.90 2.62
C HIS A 53 14.22 -20.39 2.69
N VAL A 54 13.34 -20.89 1.82
CA VAL A 54 12.87 -22.28 1.85
C VAL A 54 12.96 -22.92 0.47
N THR A 55 13.04 -24.25 0.45
CA THR A 55 13.01 -25.04 -0.79
C THR A 55 11.59 -25.25 -1.29
N LEU A 56 10.62 -25.36 -0.37
CA LEU A 56 9.23 -25.65 -0.68
C LEU A 56 8.30 -24.78 0.17
N ILE A 57 7.15 -24.43 -0.39
CA ILE A 57 6.02 -23.87 0.35
C ILE A 57 4.84 -24.83 0.20
N GLN A 58 4.28 -25.30 1.32
CA GLN A 58 3.07 -26.09 1.42
C GLN A 58 1.93 -25.20 1.94
N PRO A 59 1.03 -24.71 1.08
CA PRO A 59 -0.16 -24.00 1.51
C PRO A 59 -1.13 -24.98 2.21
N VAL A 60 -1.75 -24.53 3.30
CA VAL A 60 -2.77 -25.29 4.02
C VAL A 60 -4.06 -24.48 4.14
N GLY A 61 -5.06 -24.90 3.39
CA GLY A 61 -6.39 -24.28 3.30
C GLY A 61 -7.16 -24.87 2.11
N ASP A 62 -8.48 -24.84 2.21
CA ASP A 62 -9.42 -25.38 1.21
C ASP A 62 -10.17 -24.29 0.42
N ASP A 63 -9.94 -23.02 0.74
CA ASP A 63 -10.57 -21.89 0.06
C ASP A 63 -10.04 -21.73 -1.37
N PRO A 64 -10.92 -21.67 -2.40
CA PRO A 64 -10.51 -21.44 -3.79
C PRO A 64 -9.65 -20.19 -4.01
N LEU A 65 -9.82 -19.15 -3.17
CA LEU A 65 -9.03 -17.92 -3.23
C LEU A 65 -7.55 -18.14 -2.92
N LEU A 66 -7.18 -19.24 -2.26
CA LEU A 66 -5.78 -19.55 -1.92
C LEU A 66 -4.91 -19.73 -3.16
N LEU A 67 -5.40 -20.46 -4.16
CA LEU A 67 -4.68 -20.66 -5.42
C LEU A 67 -4.51 -19.33 -6.17
N GLN A 68 -5.57 -18.51 -6.21
CA GLN A 68 -5.51 -17.19 -6.85
C GLN A 68 -4.54 -16.24 -6.12
N ALA A 69 -4.55 -16.24 -4.78
CA ALA A 69 -3.68 -15.40 -3.97
C ALA A 69 -2.19 -15.71 -4.19
N LEU A 70 -1.86 -16.98 -4.41
CA LEU A 70 -0.50 -17.47 -4.58
C LEU A 70 -0.07 -17.61 -6.05
N ASP A 71 -0.87 -17.10 -6.99
CA ASP A 71 -0.57 -17.22 -8.42
C ASP A 71 0.81 -16.63 -8.79
N GLY A 72 1.59 -17.36 -9.59
CA GLY A 72 2.98 -17.01 -9.91
C GLY A 72 3.98 -17.20 -8.76
N ILE A 73 3.60 -17.81 -7.64
CA ILE A 73 4.52 -18.30 -6.60
C ILE A 73 4.65 -19.83 -6.73
N GLU A 74 5.88 -20.32 -6.82
CA GLU A 74 6.12 -21.77 -6.80
C GLU A 74 5.74 -22.36 -5.43
N THR A 75 4.69 -23.17 -5.42
CA THR A 75 4.15 -23.82 -4.21
C THR A 75 3.73 -25.25 -4.52
N LEU A 76 3.70 -26.10 -3.50
CA LEU A 76 3.06 -27.42 -3.59
C LEU A 76 1.54 -27.25 -3.67
N PRO A 77 0.80 -28.24 -4.21
CA PRO A 77 -0.66 -28.21 -4.19
C PRO A 77 -1.19 -27.97 -2.78
N PRO A 78 -2.16 -27.04 -2.58
CA PRO A 78 -2.76 -26.80 -1.28
C PRO A 78 -3.39 -28.08 -0.71
N VAL A 79 -3.28 -28.25 0.60
CA VAL A 79 -3.97 -29.30 1.34
C VAL A 79 -5.06 -28.70 2.22
N ALA A 80 -6.20 -29.38 2.33
CA ALA A 80 -7.28 -28.95 3.21
C ALA A 80 -6.78 -28.85 4.67
N GLY A 81 -7.18 -27.78 5.34
CA GLY A 81 -6.94 -27.61 6.76
C GLY A 81 -7.84 -28.51 7.62
N GLY A 82 -7.58 -28.52 8.92
CA GLY A 82 -8.45 -29.19 9.90
C GLY A 82 -9.27 -28.20 10.72
N ARG A 83 -9.91 -28.69 11.78
CA ARG A 83 -10.81 -27.89 12.62
C ARG A 83 -10.06 -26.84 13.41
N GLU A 84 -8.93 -27.24 13.99
CA GLU A 84 -8.05 -26.37 14.76
C GLU A 84 -6.77 -26.03 13.98
N ARG A 85 -6.02 -25.04 14.49
CA ARG A 85 -4.71 -24.67 13.92
C ARG A 85 -3.78 -25.89 13.86
N GLN A 86 -3.75 -26.68 14.93
CA GLN A 86 -2.90 -27.87 15.05
C GLN A 86 -3.21 -28.93 13.98
N ASP A 87 -4.49 -29.21 13.73
CA ASP A 87 -4.92 -30.17 12.70
C ASP A 87 -4.45 -29.73 11.31
N SER A 88 -4.51 -28.42 11.06
CA SER A 88 -4.04 -27.83 9.80
C SER A 88 -2.53 -27.99 9.63
N VAL A 89 -1.75 -27.73 10.68
CA VAL A 89 -0.29 -27.98 10.65
C VAL A 89 0.00 -29.45 10.39
N ARG A 90 -0.69 -30.36 11.08
CA ARG A 90 -0.55 -31.82 10.89
C ARG A 90 -0.85 -32.24 9.45
N ALA A 91 -1.90 -31.72 8.83
CA ALA A 91 -2.23 -32.02 7.43
C ALA A 91 -1.10 -31.59 6.47
N GLY A 92 -0.50 -30.42 6.71
CA GLY A 92 0.69 -29.96 5.99
C GLY A 92 1.89 -30.90 6.18
N LEU A 93 2.19 -31.29 7.43
CA LEU A 93 3.30 -32.20 7.74
C LEU A 93 3.12 -33.58 7.12
N GLU A 94 1.93 -34.17 7.19
CA GLU A 94 1.63 -35.47 6.59
C GLU A 94 1.74 -35.43 5.06
N THR A 95 1.41 -34.29 4.43
CA THR A 95 1.57 -34.11 2.99
C THR A 95 3.06 -34.04 2.60
N LEU A 96 3.85 -33.26 3.35
CA LEU A 96 5.30 -33.17 3.16
C LEU A 96 5.99 -34.53 3.38
N ALA A 97 5.49 -35.35 4.30
CA ALA A 97 6.03 -36.69 4.59
C ALA A 97 5.84 -37.68 3.43
N ARG A 98 4.88 -37.44 2.53
CA ARG A 98 4.59 -38.28 1.36
C ARG A 98 5.43 -37.91 0.14
N LEU A 99 6.22 -36.84 0.20
CA LEU A 99 7.13 -36.49 -0.88
C LEU A 99 8.21 -37.57 -1.03
N PRO A 100 8.74 -37.79 -2.25
CA PRO A 100 9.86 -38.71 -2.46
C PRO A 100 11.08 -38.37 -1.58
N GLU A 101 11.27 -37.08 -1.32
CA GLU A 101 12.29 -36.54 -0.45
C GLU A 101 11.63 -35.55 0.53
N PRO A 102 11.25 -36.03 1.74
CA PRO A 102 10.73 -35.16 2.79
C PRO A 102 11.78 -34.11 3.23
N PRO A 103 11.35 -32.96 3.77
CA PRO A 103 12.28 -31.93 4.24
C PRO A 103 13.00 -32.35 5.53
N ASP A 104 14.18 -31.77 5.76
CA ASP A 104 14.92 -31.91 7.02
C ASP A 104 14.36 -30.98 8.10
N LEU A 105 14.00 -29.76 7.69
CA LEU A 105 13.48 -28.70 8.54
C LEU A 105 12.13 -28.20 8.03
N VAL A 106 11.28 -27.74 8.95
CA VAL A 106 9.99 -27.14 8.63
C VAL A 106 9.81 -25.83 9.37
N LEU A 107 9.34 -24.81 8.63
CA LEU A 107 8.89 -23.53 9.17
C LEU A 107 7.37 -23.48 9.15
N VAL A 108 6.72 -23.35 10.30
CA VAL A 108 5.27 -23.15 10.39
C VAL A 108 4.99 -21.67 10.51
N HIS A 109 4.27 -21.11 9.52
CA HIS A 109 4.00 -19.69 9.44
C HIS A 109 2.51 -19.37 9.32
N ASP A 110 2.09 -18.30 10.00
CA ASP A 110 0.71 -17.84 9.94
C ASP A 110 0.54 -17.00 8.67
N GLY A 111 -0.35 -17.38 7.75
CA GLY A 111 -0.62 -16.59 6.53
C GLY A 111 -1.21 -15.20 6.82
N ALA A 112 -1.55 -14.90 8.07
CA ALA A 112 -1.98 -13.57 8.53
C ALA A 112 -0.81 -12.68 9.03
N ARG A 113 0.45 -13.09 8.87
CA ARG A 113 1.64 -12.28 9.16
C ARG A 113 2.34 -11.90 7.85
N PRO A 114 1.90 -10.83 7.16
CA PRO A 114 2.39 -10.51 5.83
C PRO A 114 3.81 -9.94 5.81
N TYR A 115 4.32 -9.42 6.93
CA TYR A 115 5.64 -8.81 7.01
C TYR A 115 6.54 -9.59 7.97
N VAL A 116 7.46 -10.40 7.43
CA VAL A 116 8.49 -11.07 8.20
C VAL A 116 9.86 -10.57 7.73
N PRO A 117 10.64 -9.87 8.57
CA PRO A 117 11.99 -9.48 8.20
C PRO A 117 12.87 -10.70 7.92
N ALA A 118 13.65 -10.66 6.83
CA ALA A 118 14.54 -11.75 6.43
C ALA A 118 15.56 -12.17 7.50
N GLU A 119 15.97 -11.25 8.38
CA GLU A 119 16.83 -11.55 9.52
C GLU A 119 16.16 -12.47 10.56
N VAL A 120 14.86 -12.33 10.77
CA VAL A 120 14.09 -13.18 11.69
C VAL A 120 14.10 -14.62 11.18
N VAL A 121 13.80 -14.83 9.89
CA VAL A 121 13.80 -16.17 9.27
C VAL A 121 15.20 -16.80 9.34
N ARG A 122 16.24 -16.04 8.99
CA ARG A 122 17.63 -16.50 9.07
C ARG A 122 18.05 -16.86 10.50
N SER A 123 17.61 -16.10 11.49
CA SER A 123 17.91 -16.37 12.91
C SER A 123 17.25 -17.65 13.40
N VAL A 124 15.98 -17.90 13.03
CA VAL A 124 15.28 -19.16 13.30
C VAL A 124 16.04 -20.34 12.69
N LEU A 125 16.37 -20.27 11.40
CA LEU A 125 17.10 -21.34 10.71
C LEU A 125 18.47 -21.62 11.33
N LYS A 126 19.22 -20.57 11.67
CA LYS A 126 20.53 -20.70 12.35
C LYS A 126 20.40 -21.36 13.73
N ALA A 127 19.35 -21.07 14.49
CA ALA A 127 19.12 -21.70 15.79
C ALA A 127 18.82 -23.21 15.65
N LEU A 128 18.21 -23.64 14.55
CA LEU A 128 17.93 -25.05 14.27
C LEU A 128 19.17 -25.90 13.99
N GLU A 129 20.33 -25.28 13.75
CA GLU A 129 21.61 -26.00 13.69
C GLU A 129 22.01 -26.60 15.06
N LYS A 130 21.48 -26.04 16.16
CA LYS A 130 21.83 -26.42 17.54
C LYS A 130 20.66 -26.93 18.36
N HIS A 131 19.44 -26.58 17.98
CA HIS A 131 18.22 -26.88 18.74
C HIS A 131 17.17 -27.56 17.84
N PRO A 132 16.36 -28.48 18.39
CA PRO A 132 15.32 -29.17 17.62
C PRO A 132 14.14 -28.27 17.26
N GLY A 133 13.96 -27.15 17.97
CA GLY A 133 12.96 -26.13 17.68
C GLY A 133 13.49 -24.72 17.95
N ALA A 134 12.97 -23.74 17.23
CA ALA A 134 13.28 -22.34 17.41
C ALA A 134 12.08 -21.46 17.04
N ILE A 135 11.77 -20.46 17.87
CA ILE A 135 10.69 -19.50 17.60
C ILE A 135 11.18 -18.07 17.74
N PRO A 136 10.73 -17.15 16.85
CA PRO A 136 10.94 -15.73 17.05
C PRO A 136 9.99 -15.22 18.11
N ALA A 137 10.48 -14.40 19.02
CA ALA A 137 9.66 -13.79 20.05
C ALA A 137 10.16 -12.39 20.42
N VAL A 138 9.26 -11.55 20.90
CA VAL A 138 9.58 -10.18 21.34
C VAL A 138 9.30 -10.05 22.83
N ALA A 139 10.27 -9.54 23.59
CA ALA A 139 10.13 -9.35 25.03
C ALA A 139 8.92 -8.45 25.35
N VAL A 140 8.21 -8.76 26.43
CA VAL A 140 7.08 -7.96 26.88
C VAL A 140 7.60 -6.67 27.51
N ALA A 141 7.37 -5.55 26.82
CA ALA A 141 7.74 -4.23 27.32
C ALA A 141 6.69 -3.66 28.29
N ASP A 142 5.41 -3.90 28.06
CA ASP A 142 4.33 -3.29 28.85
C ASP A 142 4.05 -4.02 30.17
N THR A 143 3.45 -3.32 31.13
CA THR A 143 2.94 -3.96 32.35
C THR A 143 1.77 -4.87 32.00
N LEU A 144 1.85 -6.15 32.34
CA LEU A 144 0.76 -7.10 32.12
C LEU A 144 -0.21 -7.13 33.31
N LYS A 145 -1.52 -7.11 33.02
CA LYS A 145 -2.59 -7.32 33.99
C LYS A 145 -3.38 -8.56 33.60
N ARG A 146 -3.64 -9.44 34.56
CA ARG A 146 -4.72 -10.44 34.48
C ARG A 146 -6.01 -9.75 34.90
N GLY A 147 -7.05 -9.85 34.07
CA GLY A 147 -8.36 -9.27 34.35
C GLY A 147 -9.44 -10.33 34.51
N ARG A 148 -10.49 -10.00 35.27
CA ARG A 148 -11.72 -10.79 35.43
C ARG A 148 -12.89 -9.82 35.58
N ASP A 149 -13.97 -10.04 34.84
CA ASP A 149 -15.21 -9.23 34.91
C ASP A 149 -14.97 -7.71 34.75
N GLY A 150 -14.03 -7.32 33.88
CA GLY A 150 -13.69 -5.91 33.63
C GLY A 150 -12.81 -5.25 34.71
N LEU A 151 -12.43 -5.99 35.76
CA LEU A 151 -11.55 -5.53 36.83
C LEU A 151 -10.15 -6.13 36.71
N VAL A 152 -9.15 -5.41 37.21
CA VAL A 152 -7.79 -5.94 37.37
C VAL A 152 -7.79 -6.93 38.52
N ASP A 153 -7.43 -8.19 38.23
CA ASP A 153 -7.25 -9.26 39.20
C ASP A 153 -5.83 -9.22 39.77
N THR A 154 -4.81 -9.37 38.91
CA THR A 154 -3.41 -9.43 39.35
C THR A 154 -2.47 -8.79 38.33
N THR A 155 -1.37 -8.19 38.80
CA THR A 155 -0.28 -7.75 37.92
C THR A 155 0.67 -8.92 37.66
N VAL A 156 0.92 -9.25 36.40
CA VAL A 156 1.83 -10.33 36.01
C VAL A 156 3.23 -9.75 35.80
N CYS A 157 4.25 -10.36 36.40
CA CYS A 157 5.64 -9.94 36.17
C CYS A 157 6.00 -10.14 34.70
N ARG A 158 6.45 -9.08 34.03
CA ARG A 158 6.84 -9.12 32.61
C ARG A 158 8.25 -9.67 32.37
N ASP A 159 9.05 -9.82 33.43
CA ASP A 159 10.42 -10.30 33.32
C ASP A 159 10.44 -11.71 32.73
N SER A 160 11.30 -11.92 31.73
CA SER A 160 11.40 -13.17 30.96
C SER A 160 10.11 -13.61 30.26
N LEU A 161 9.12 -12.71 30.09
CA LEU A 161 7.96 -12.97 29.24
C LEU A 161 8.19 -12.48 27.82
N TRP A 162 7.80 -13.31 26.87
CA TRP A 162 7.97 -13.09 25.45
C TRP A 162 6.66 -13.32 24.71
N ARG A 163 6.41 -12.51 23.68
CA ARG A 163 5.30 -12.69 22.74
C ARG A 163 5.80 -13.52 21.58
N ALA A 164 5.38 -14.78 21.53
CA ALA A 164 5.73 -15.68 20.43
C ALA A 164 5.20 -15.18 19.08
N GLN A 165 6.03 -15.34 18.05
CA GLN A 165 5.73 -15.02 16.68
C GLN A 165 5.95 -16.25 15.79
N THR A 166 5.60 -16.13 14.51
CA THR A 166 5.94 -17.12 13.47
C THR A 166 6.75 -16.39 12.38
N PRO A 167 7.58 -17.07 11.57
CA PRO A 167 7.70 -18.52 11.39
C PRO A 167 8.32 -19.23 12.59
N GLN A 168 7.69 -20.31 13.07
CA GLN A 168 8.27 -21.21 14.07
C GLN A 168 8.99 -22.35 13.33
N GLY A 169 10.26 -22.58 13.64
CA GLY A 169 11.09 -23.56 12.96
C GLY A 169 11.33 -24.81 13.79
N PHE A 170 11.37 -25.97 13.14
CA PHE A 170 11.57 -27.27 13.79
C PHE A 170 12.31 -28.26 12.90
N HIS A 171 12.94 -29.25 13.52
CA HIS A 171 13.36 -30.48 12.84
C HIS A 171 12.11 -31.25 12.40
N PHE A 172 11.99 -31.50 11.10
CA PHE A 172 10.75 -32.01 10.52
C PHE A 172 10.31 -33.38 11.06
N PRO A 173 11.20 -34.41 11.13
CA PRO A 173 10.79 -35.73 11.63
C PRO A 173 10.25 -35.67 13.06
N LEU A 174 10.92 -34.89 13.93
CA LEU A 174 10.50 -34.72 15.31
C LEU A 174 9.13 -34.05 15.42
N LEU A 175 8.91 -32.93 14.71
CA LEU A 175 7.63 -32.24 14.79
C LEU A 175 6.47 -33.11 14.28
N LEU A 176 6.70 -33.86 13.19
CA LEU A 176 5.70 -34.77 12.65
C LEU A 176 5.32 -35.87 13.65
N ASP A 177 6.30 -36.50 14.28
CA ASP A 177 6.05 -37.55 15.27
C ASP A 177 5.27 -37.00 16.48
N LEU A 178 5.65 -35.82 16.99
CA LEU A 178 4.93 -35.17 18.08
C LEU A 178 3.47 -34.88 17.72
N HIS A 179 3.19 -34.39 16.50
CA HIS A 179 1.82 -34.19 16.00
C HIS A 179 1.04 -35.49 15.85
N ARG A 180 1.69 -36.61 15.55
CA ARG A 180 1.05 -37.93 15.45
C ARG A 180 0.70 -38.52 16.81
N THR A 181 1.53 -38.29 17.83
CA THR A 181 1.36 -38.90 19.16
C THR A 181 0.60 -38.04 20.14
N HIS A 182 0.56 -36.72 19.96
CA HIS A 182 -0.07 -35.80 20.90
C HIS A 182 -1.60 -35.95 20.90
N GLN A 183 -2.20 -35.82 22.09
CA GLN A 183 -3.65 -35.75 22.28
C GLN A 183 -4.01 -34.50 23.08
N GLY A 184 -5.02 -33.78 22.59
CA GLY A 184 -5.50 -32.55 23.22
C GLY A 184 -5.01 -31.28 22.51
N PRO A 185 -5.53 -30.11 22.93
CA PRO A 185 -5.24 -28.85 22.27
C PRO A 185 -3.91 -28.25 22.74
N VAL A 186 -3.10 -27.76 21.80
CA VAL A 186 -1.95 -26.88 22.07
C VAL A 186 -2.15 -25.49 21.48
N THR A 187 -1.50 -24.49 22.08
CA THR A 187 -1.61 -23.10 21.63
C THR A 187 -0.75 -22.81 20.41
N ASP A 188 0.41 -23.45 20.29
CA ASP A 188 1.34 -23.37 19.17
C ASP A 188 2.19 -24.65 19.04
N ASP A 189 3.07 -24.69 18.04
CA ASP A 189 3.87 -25.89 17.75
C ASP A 189 5.05 -26.07 18.71
N ALA A 190 5.54 -24.97 19.30
CA ALA A 190 6.57 -25.00 20.35
C ALA A 190 6.09 -25.75 21.60
N ALA A 191 4.82 -25.56 21.99
CA ALA A 191 4.24 -26.27 23.14
C ALA A 191 4.28 -27.80 23.00
N LEU A 192 4.29 -28.35 21.79
CA LEU A 192 4.43 -29.80 21.56
C LEU A 192 5.83 -30.29 21.93
N LEU A 193 6.87 -29.54 21.56
CA LEU A 193 8.25 -29.85 21.90
C LEU A 193 8.50 -29.69 23.40
N GLU A 194 7.96 -28.62 23.99
CA GLU A 194 8.04 -28.35 25.43
C GLU A 194 7.41 -29.50 26.24
N ALA A 195 6.20 -29.94 25.85
CA ALA A 195 5.50 -31.05 26.50
C ALA A 195 6.27 -32.39 26.41
N ALA A 196 7.06 -32.57 25.35
CA ALA A 196 7.91 -33.74 25.13
C ALA A 196 9.34 -33.58 25.72
N GLY A 197 9.63 -32.45 26.38
CA GLY A 197 10.93 -32.19 27.00
C GLY A 197 12.05 -31.78 26.03
N HIS A 198 11.71 -31.41 24.80
CA HIS A 198 12.68 -30.90 23.82
C HIS A 198 12.88 -29.39 23.97
N PRO A 199 14.13 -28.88 23.94
CA PRO A 199 14.38 -27.46 24.06
C PRO A 199 13.94 -26.70 22.81
N VAL A 200 13.28 -25.57 23.01
CA VAL A 200 12.91 -24.61 21.96
C VAL A 200 13.70 -23.33 22.16
N ALA A 201 14.51 -22.95 21.16
CA ALA A 201 15.29 -21.73 21.21
C ALA A 201 14.40 -20.49 20.99
N LEU A 202 14.58 -19.47 21.82
CA LEU A 202 14.04 -18.14 21.57
C LEU A 202 15.04 -17.35 20.72
N VAL A 203 14.59 -16.84 19.57
CA VAL A 203 15.34 -15.88 18.77
C VAL A 203 14.63 -14.54 18.78
N GLN A 204 15.38 -13.46 18.57
CA GLN A 204 14.83 -12.12 18.55
C GLN A 204 13.82 -11.97 17.38
N GLY A 205 12.56 -11.69 17.72
CA GLY A 205 11.51 -11.33 16.77
C GLY A 205 11.53 -9.84 16.42
N ALA A 206 10.50 -9.38 15.72
CA ALA A 206 10.35 -7.99 15.30
C ALA A 206 8.96 -7.46 15.67
N GLU A 207 8.88 -6.24 16.22
CA GLU A 207 7.60 -5.59 16.53
C GLU A 207 6.70 -5.43 15.30
N ASP A 208 7.31 -5.19 14.14
CA ASP A 208 6.63 -5.03 12.86
C ASP A 208 6.15 -6.35 12.25
N ASN A 209 6.54 -7.51 12.80
CA ASN A 209 6.00 -8.83 12.42
C ASN A 209 4.59 -9.03 13.00
N ILE A 210 3.68 -8.15 12.59
CA ILE A 210 2.31 -8.04 13.08
C ILE A 210 1.49 -9.19 12.48
N LYS A 211 0.71 -9.85 13.35
CA LYS A 211 -0.34 -10.79 12.92
C LYS A 211 -1.63 -10.02 12.76
N LEU A 212 -2.09 -9.87 11.51
CA LEU A 212 -3.38 -9.27 11.19
C LEU A 212 -4.48 -9.99 11.97
N THR A 213 -5.01 -9.32 13.00
CA THR A 213 -6.00 -9.87 13.93
C THR A 213 -7.16 -8.93 14.10
N LEU A 214 -6.91 -7.62 14.09
CA LEU A 214 -7.88 -6.54 14.25
C LEU A 214 -7.79 -5.57 13.05
N PRO A 215 -8.84 -4.78 12.75
CA PRO A 215 -8.82 -3.82 11.64
C PRO A 215 -7.68 -2.79 11.71
N GLU A 216 -7.31 -2.34 12.90
CA GLU A 216 -6.19 -1.40 13.09
C GLU A 216 -4.82 -1.97 12.68
N ASP A 217 -4.67 -3.29 12.68
CA ASP A 217 -3.45 -3.94 12.18
C ASP A 217 -3.28 -3.70 10.69
N LEU A 218 -4.39 -3.59 9.92
CA LEU A 218 -4.34 -3.35 8.48
C LEU A 218 -3.69 -2.00 8.18
N VAL A 219 -4.08 -0.94 8.89
CA VAL A 219 -3.49 0.41 8.74
C VAL A 219 -2.00 0.41 9.05
N ARG A 220 -1.59 -0.32 10.10
CA ARG A 220 -0.17 -0.44 10.47
C ARG A 220 0.61 -1.18 9.40
N LEU A 221 0.07 -2.31 8.93
CA LEU A 221 0.66 -3.13 7.89
C LEU A 221 0.73 -2.39 6.55
N GLU A 222 -0.26 -1.57 6.21
CA GLU A 222 -0.25 -0.74 4.98
C GLU A 222 0.89 0.27 5.01
N ARG A 223 1.19 0.85 6.17
CA ARG A 223 2.33 1.77 6.33
C ARG A 223 3.67 1.05 6.29
N LEU A 224 3.73 -0.19 6.77
CA LEU A 224 4.97 -0.99 6.80
C LEU A 224 5.31 -1.58 5.42
N LEU A 225 4.30 -2.06 4.70
CA LEU A 225 4.47 -2.74 3.41
C LEU A 225 4.26 -1.81 2.20
N GLY A 226 3.57 -0.69 2.39
CA GLY A 226 3.39 0.32 1.33
C GLY A 226 4.68 1.09 1.08
N SER A 227 4.88 1.51 -0.17
CA SER A 227 5.87 2.54 -0.48
C SER A 227 5.51 3.80 0.27
N THR A 228 6.46 4.40 1.00
CA THR A 228 6.24 5.72 1.59
C THR A 228 6.04 6.71 0.45
N PRO A 229 4.85 7.32 0.30
CA PRO A 229 4.61 8.23 -0.81
C PRO A 229 5.58 9.39 -0.69
N LEU A 230 6.39 9.63 -1.71
CA LEU A 230 7.36 10.72 -1.72
C LEU A 230 6.71 11.97 -2.31
N PRO A 231 6.88 13.13 -1.67
CA PRO A 231 6.46 14.39 -2.26
C PRO A 231 7.33 14.69 -3.48
N ARG A 232 6.67 15.04 -4.58
CA ARG A 232 7.30 15.61 -5.77
C ARG A 232 6.60 16.90 -6.12
N THR A 233 7.39 17.90 -6.51
CA THR A 233 6.88 19.22 -6.87
C THR A 233 7.35 19.56 -8.27
N GLY A 234 6.43 20.05 -9.10
CA GLY A 234 6.71 20.55 -10.43
C GLY A 234 6.31 22.01 -10.55
N LEU A 235 7.02 22.70 -11.44
CA LEU A 235 6.76 24.08 -11.84
C LEU A 235 6.38 24.08 -13.31
N GLY A 236 5.29 24.75 -13.65
CA GLY A 236 4.92 25.10 -15.00
C GLY A 236 5.07 26.60 -15.23
N TYR A 237 5.44 26.96 -16.45
CA TYR A 237 5.47 28.34 -16.93
C TYR A 237 5.06 28.37 -18.40
N ASP A 238 4.06 29.17 -18.74
CA ASP A 238 3.59 29.31 -20.12
C ASP A 238 3.20 30.76 -20.43
N VAL A 239 3.23 31.11 -21.72
CA VAL A 239 3.00 32.47 -22.22
C VAL A 239 2.23 32.42 -23.54
N HIS A 240 1.08 33.08 -23.57
CA HIS A 240 0.30 33.25 -24.80
C HIS A 240 0.12 34.73 -25.13
N ALA A 241 0.22 35.08 -26.41
CA ALA A 241 -0.05 36.42 -26.92
C ALA A 241 -1.57 36.67 -27.00
N PHE A 242 -2.00 37.93 -26.91
CA PHE A 242 -3.41 38.28 -27.17
C PHE A 242 -3.74 38.22 -28.67
N GLU A 243 -4.95 37.78 -29.00
CA GLU A 243 -5.49 37.69 -30.36
C GLU A 243 -6.93 38.23 -30.42
N ALA A 244 -7.21 39.04 -31.44
CA ALA A 244 -8.54 39.62 -31.65
C ALA A 244 -9.53 38.55 -32.17
N GLY A 245 -10.80 38.68 -31.80
CA GLY A 245 -11.86 37.80 -32.30
C GLY A 245 -11.91 36.40 -31.68
N ARG A 246 -11.14 36.16 -30.61
CA ARG A 246 -11.18 34.92 -29.82
C ARG A 246 -11.76 35.16 -28.42
N PRO A 247 -12.46 34.17 -27.84
CA PRO A 247 -12.83 34.24 -26.43
C PRO A 247 -11.56 34.14 -25.55
N LEU A 248 -11.53 34.89 -24.45
CA LEU A 248 -10.50 34.73 -23.44
C LEU A 248 -10.91 33.61 -22.49
N ILE A 249 -10.20 32.49 -22.52
CA ILE A 249 -10.43 31.35 -21.64
C ILE A 249 -9.22 31.22 -20.72
N LEU A 250 -9.47 31.21 -19.41
CA LEU A 250 -8.44 31.10 -18.38
C LEU A 250 -8.93 30.15 -17.29
N CYS A 251 -8.13 29.13 -16.97
CA CYS A 251 -8.47 28.11 -15.96
C CYS A 251 -9.84 27.43 -16.19
N GLY A 252 -10.19 27.21 -17.46
CA GLY A 252 -11.39 26.53 -17.93
C GLY A 252 -12.66 27.36 -17.88
N ILE A 253 -12.54 28.69 -17.71
CA ILE A 253 -13.67 29.62 -17.70
C ILE A 253 -13.48 30.76 -18.71
N THR A 254 -14.57 31.15 -19.37
CA THR A 254 -14.57 32.30 -20.28
C THR A 254 -14.66 33.61 -19.51
N ILE A 255 -13.71 34.50 -19.77
CA ILE A 255 -13.62 35.81 -19.12
C ILE A 255 -14.05 36.90 -20.09
N PRO A 256 -14.93 37.84 -19.68
CA PRO A 256 -15.28 38.98 -20.51
C PRO A 256 -14.05 39.84 -20.84
N HIS A 257 -13.66 39.84 -22.11
CA HIS A 257 -12.50 40.58 -22.62
C HIS A 257 -12.67 40.83 -24.13
N ASP A 258 -12.00 41.85 -24.65
CA ASP A 258 -12.04 42.24 -26.07
C ASP A 258 -11.11 41.38 -26.95
N ARG A 259 -10.14 40.71 -26.32
CA ARG A 259 -9.14 39.83 -26.95
C ARG A 259 -9.04 38.51 -26.21
N GLY A 260 -8.92 37.41 -26.96
CA GLY A 260 -8.59 36.08 -26.43
C GLY A 260 -7.09 35.81 -26.51
N LEU A 261 -6.68 34.57 -26.31
CA LEU A 261 -5.27 34.17 -26.42
C LEU A 261 -5.01 33.43 -27.73
N ALA A 262 -3.86 33.71 -28.34
CA ALA A 262 -3.31 32.99 -29.47
C ALA A 262 -2.71 31.66 -28.99
N GLY A 263 -2.97 30.58 -29.72
CA GLY A 263 -2.42 29.27 -29.41
C GLY A 263 -3.19 28.15 -30.10
N HIS A 264 -2.68 26.93 -29.91
CA HIS A 264 -3.42 25.69 -30.16
C HIS A 264 -4.55 25.55 -29.12
N SER A 265 -5.47 24.59 -29.33
CA SER A 265 -6.65 24.38 -28.48
C SER A 265 -7.47 25.68 -28.27
N ASP A 266 -8.10 25.83 -27.10
CA ASP A 266 -8.73 27.06 -26.63
C ASP A 266 -7.73 28.10 -26.09
N ALA A 267 -6.42 27.83 -26.17
CA ALA A 267 -5.32 28.68 -25.73
C ALA A 267 -5.38 29.08 -24.24
N ASP A 268 -5.90 28.21 -23.37
CA ASP A 268 -5.95 28.44 -21.92
C ASP A 268 -4.57 28.29 -21.26
N VAL A 269 -3.86 29.41 -21.17
CA VAL A 269 -2.53 29.48 -20.56
C VAL A 269 -2.53 29.02 -19.08
N GLY A 270 -3.64 29.16 -18.35
CA GLY A 270 -3.74 28.72 -16.96
C GLY A 270 -3.76 27.21 -16.83
N ILE A 271 -4.57 26.53 -17.66
CA ILE A 271 -4.61 25.07 -17.70
C ILE A 271 -3.30 24.49 -18.24
N HIS A 272 -2.75 25.04 -19.32
CA HIS A 272 -1.49 24.55 -19.90
C HIS A 272 -0.36 24.57 -18.88
N THR A 273 -0.20 25.72 -18.20
CA THR A 273 0.81 25.88 -17.14
C THR A 273 0.60 24.87 -16.01
N LEU A 274 -0.64 24.61 -15.59
CA LEU A 274 -0.91 23.64 -14.54
C LEU A 274 -0.64 22.19 -14.99
N CYS A 275 -0.90 21.87 -16.26
CA CYS A 275 -0.54 20.58 -16.83
C CYS A 275 0.97 20.36 -16.77
N ASP A 276 1.77 21.35 -17.20
CA ASP A 276 3.23 21.29 -17.13
C ASP A 276 3.75 21.14 -15.70
N ALA A 277 3.14 21.83 -14.73
CA ALA A 277 3.50 21.66 -13.32
C ALA A 277 3.24 20.22 -12.85
N ILE A 278 2.13 19.59 -13.26
CA ILE A 278 1.81 18.21 -12.92
C ILE A 278 2.74 17.22 -13.62
N TYR A 279 2.93 17.34 -14.93
CA TYR A 279 3.84 16.46 -15.69
C TYR A 279 5.28 16.60 -15.20
N GLY A 280 5.72 17.82 -14.87
CA GLY A 280 7.00 18.09 -14.22
C GLY A 280 7.14 17.38 -12.88
N ALA A 281 6.12 17.44 -12.01
CA ALA A 281 6.12 16.73 -10.73
C ALA A 281 6.23 15.20 -10.91
N LEU A 282 5.69 14.67 -12.01
CA LEU A 282 5.74 13.24 -12.35
C LEU A 282 7.01 12.85 -13.14
N ALA A 283 7.86 13.82 -13.51
CA ALA A 283 8.97 13.67 -14.45
C ALA A 283 8.54 13.08 -15.81
N GLU A 284 7.37 13.49 -16.31
CA GLU A 284 6.80 13.04 -17.58
C GLU A 284 7.01 14.02 -18.74
N GLY A 285 7.65 15.17 -18.51
CA GLY A 285 7.89 16.19 -19.52
C GLY A 285 6.87 17.33 -19.42
N ASP A 286 6.41 17.81 -20.56
CA ASP A 286 5.47 18.93 -20.72
C ASP A 286 4.24 18.50 -21.55
N ILE A 287 3.27 19.40 -21.65
CA ILE A 287 2.04 19.18 -22.42
C ILE A 287 2.31 18.79 -23.88
N GLY A 288 3.35 19.34 -24.52
CA GLY A 288 3.71 19.06 -25.91
C GLY A 288 4.21 17.63 -26.12
N ARG A 289 4.79 17.00 -25.10
CA ARG A 289 5.15 15.57 -25.13
C ARG A 289 3.93 14.66 -25.11
N HIS A 290 2.87 15.05 -24.39
CA HIS A 290 1.64 14.26 -24.29
C HIS A 290 0.66 14.55 -25.43
N PHE A 291 0.67 15.78 -25.95
CA PHE A 291 -0.22 16.28 -26.99
C PHE A 291 0.60 17.07 -28.03
N PRO A 292 1.31 16.38 -28.94
CA PRO A 292 2.17 17.05 -29.91
C PRO A 292 1.38 18.02 -30.81
N PRO A 293 1.86 19.27 -30.98
CA PRO A 293 1.13 20.29 -31.75
C PRO A 293 1.06 19.99 -33.27
N THR A 294 1.83 19.00 -33.75
CA THR A 294 1.80 18.53 -35.14
C THR A 294 0.59 17.66 -35.47
N ASP A 295 -0.10 17.12 -34.46
CA ASP A 295 -1.30 16.31 -34.67
C ASP A 295 -2.53 17.21 -34.81
N ASN A 296 -3.12 17.22 -36.00
CA ASN A 296 -4.34 17.99 -36.30
C ASN A 296 -5.55 17.57 -35.44
N GLU A 297 -5.49 16.43 -34.75
CA GLU A 297 -6.56 15.93 -33.88
C GLU A 297 -6.80 16.83 -32.64
N TRP A 298 -5.80 17.61 -32.23
CA TRP A 298 -5.87 18.47 -31.05
C TRP A 298 -6.21 19.94 -31.36
N LYS A 299 -6.34 20.28 -32.64
CA LYS A 299 -6.75 21.60 -33.08
C LYS A 299 -8.20 21.84 -32.65
N ASP A 300 -8.45 22.95 -31.95
CA ASP A 300 -9.76 23.34 -31.39
C ASP A 300 -10.30 22.47 -30.24
N MET A 301 -9.45 21.65 -29.60
CA MET A 301 -9.87 20.85 -28.44
C MET A 301 -9.96 21.70 -27.15
N ASP A 302 -10.89 21.36 -26.25
CA ASP A 302 -10.99 21.96 -24.91
C ASP A 302 -9.81 21.53 -24.02
N SER A 303 -9.05 22.49 -23.50
CA SER A 303 -7.87 22.24 -22.67
C SER A 303 -8.20 21.52 -21.37
N ALA A 304 -9.47 21.50 -20.95
CA ALA A 304 -9.95 20.66 -19.85
C ALA A 304 -9.54 19.19 -20.01
N ARG A 305 -9.49 18.67 -21.24
CA ARG A 305 -9.06 17.28 -21.50
C ARG A 305 -7.60 17.05 -21.13
N PHE A 306 -6.72 18.03 -21.36
CA PHE A 306 -5.31 17.93 -20.98
C PHE A 306 -5.16 17.84 -19.46
N LEU A 307 -5.93 18.65 -18.72
CA LEU A 307 -5.87 18.65 -17.26
C LEU A 307 -6.46 17.38 -16.65
N ILE A 308 -7.56 16.87 -17.21
CA ILE A 308 -8.13 15.57 -16.84
C ILE A 308 -7.07 14.48 -17.02
N HIS A 309 -6.39 14.46 -18.16
CA HIS A 309 -5.30 13.51 -18.42
C HIS A 309 -4.18 13.64 -17.39
N ALA A 310 -3.71 14.85 -17.09
CA ALA A 310 -2.69 15.08 -16.07
C ALA A 310 -3.11 14.51 -14.69
N GLY A 311 -4.38 14.72 -14.30
CA GLY A 311 -4.94 14.12 -13.09
C GLY A 311 -5.04 12.58 -13.14
N GLU A 312 -5.34 11.99 -14.29
CA GLU A 312 -5.30 10.54 -14.51
C GLU A 312 -3.90 9.97 -14.36
N ARG A 313 -2.87 10.67 -14.86
CA ARG A 313 -1.46 10.24 -14.72
C ARG A 313 -1.04 10.12 -13.26
N ILE A 314 -1.45 11.07 -12.41
CA ILE A 314 -1.22 11.00 -10.96
C ILE A 314 -1.85 9.72 -10.39
N ARG A 315 -3.14 9.48 -10.70
CA ARG A 315 -3.90 8.33 -10.18
C ARG A 315 -3.37 6.99 -10.68
N GLN A 316 -2.97 6.89 -11.94
CA GLN A 316 -2.39 5.68 -12.54
C GLN A 316 -1.08 5.25 -11.87
N ARG A 317 -0.34 6.21 -11.29
CA ARG A 317 0.85 5.93 -10.47
C ARG A 317 0.53 5.59 -9.01
N GLY A 318 -0.75 5.50 -8.64
CA GLY A 318 -1.17 5.35 -7.24
C GLY A 318 -0.91 6.60 -6.40
N GLY A 319 -0.70 7.75 -7.05
CA GLY A 319 -0.41 9.02 -6.39
C GLY A 319 -1.66 9.85 -6.09
N MET A 320 -1.44 11.00 -5.43
CA MET A 320 -2.46 12.01 -5.16
C MET A 320 -1.90 13.42 -5.32
N LEU A 321 -2.74 14.35 -5.80
CA LEU A 321 -2.42 15.78 -5.79
C LEU A 321 -2.61 16.35 -4.37
N ILE A 322 -1.57 16.95 -3.81
CA ILE A 322 -1.60 17.59 -2.48
C ILE A 322 -2.13 19.00 -2.59
N ASN A 323 -1.51 19.80 -3.45
CA ASN A 323 -1.98 21.14 -3.76
C ASN A 323 -1.47 21.60 -5.13
N ALA A 324 -2.20 22.53 -5.71
CA ALA A 324 -1.77 23.29 -6.88
C ALA A 324 -2.02 24.78 -6.68
N ASP A 325 -1.09 25.60 -7.14
CA ASP A 325 -1.14 27.05 -7.02
C ASP A 325 -0.80 27.70 -8.35
N VAL A 326 -1.79 28.37 -8.96
CA VAL A 326 -1.69 29.01 -10.28
C VAL A 326 -1.65 30.52 -10.11
N THR A 327 -0.67 31.18 -10.72
CA THR A 327 -0.54 32.64 -10.78
C THR A 327 -0.66 33.10 -12.21
N LEU A 328 -1.69 33.89 -12.50
CA LEU A 328 -1.84 34.58 -13.78
C LEU A 328 -1.15 35.95 -13.71
N ILE A 329 -0.31 36.26 -14.68
CA ILE A 329 0.49 37.48 -14.74
C ILE A 329 -0.02 38.32 -15.93
N CYS A 330 -0.83 39.33 -15.62
CA CYS A 330 -1.48 40.18 -16.63
C CYS A 330 -1.96 41.50 -16.03
N GLU A 331 -1.93 42.59 -16.81
CA GLU A 331 -2.59 43.86 -16.41
C GLU A 331 -4.11 43.77 -16.49
N ARG A 332 -4.62 43.10 -17.52
CA ARG A 332 -6.03 42.86 -17.77
C ARG A 332 -6.22 41.44 -18.30
N PRO A 333 -7.35 40.76 -17.99
CA PRO A 333 -8.46 41.21 -17.15
C PRO A 333 -8.16 41.13 -15.64
N LYS A 334 -9.03 41.72 -14.81
CA LYS A 334 -8.96 41.52 -13.34
C LYS A 334 -9.39 40.09 -12.99
N ILE A 335 -8.49 39.30 -12.42
CA ILE A 335 -8.76 37.89 -12.09
C ILE A 335 -9.53 37.71 -10.78
N GLY A 336 -9.38 38.63 -9.81
CA GLY A 336 -10.01 38.51 -8.48
C GLY A 336 -11.50 38.15 -8.49
N PRO A 337 -12.36 38.78 -9.31
CA PRO A 337 -13.78 38.43 -9.43
C PRO A 337 -14.07 37.03 -9.96
N HIS A 338 -13.11 36.41 -10.66
CA HIS A 338 -13.27 35.11 -11.32
C HIS A 338 -12.50 33.98 -10.62
N ALA A 339 -11.56 34.31 -9.72
CA ALA A 339 -10.64 33.35 -9.11
C ALA A 339 -11.35 32.17 -8.42
N GLN A 340 -12.49 32.39 -7.75
CA GLN A 340 -13.22 31.30 -7.10
C GLN A 340 -13.79 30.30 -8.12
N ALA A 341 -14.39 30.79 -9.21
CA ALA A 341 -14.90 29.93 -10.28
C ALA A 341 -13.77 29.16 -10.98
N MET A 342 -12.60 29.79 -11.16
CA MET A 342 -11.40 29.11 -11.67
C MET A 342 -10.97 27.96 -10.76
N ARG A 343 -10.89 28.20 -9.44
CA ARG A 343 -10.52 27.17 -8.46
C ARG A 343 -11.47 25.98 -8.50
N GLU A 344 -12.78 26.23 -8.53
CA GLU A 344 -13.81 25.20 -8.59
C GLU A 344 -13.73 24.39 -9.89
N ARG A 345 -13.53 25.07 -11.02
CA ARG A 345 -13.36 24.41 -12.32
C ARG A 345 -12.14 23.51 -12.34
N LEU A 346 -10.97 24.01 -11.94
CA LEU A 346 -9.73 23.23 -11.90
C LEU A 346 -9.84 22.05 -10.92
N ALA A 347 -10.42 22.26 -9.73
CA ALA A 347 -10.64 21.22 -8.73
C ALA A 347 -11.55 20.10 -9.27
N SER A 348 -12.63 20.47 -9.98
CA SER A 348 -13.53 19.52 -10.63
C SER A 348 -12.82 18.68 -11.71
N LEU A 349 -12.02 19.32 -12.57
CA LEU A 349 -11.25 18.63 -13.62
C LEU A 349 -10.23 17.65 -13.05
N LEU A 350 -9.58 18.03 -11.94
CA LEU A 350 -8.59 17.21 -11.24
C LEU A 350 -9.21 16.20 -10.26
N GLN A 351 -10.54 16.27 -10.04
CA GLN A 351 -11.29 15.45 -9.09
C GLN A 351 -10.74 15.54 -7.66
N VAL A 352 -10.48 16.77 -7.20
CA VAL A 352 -9.98 17.07 -5.85
C VAL A 352 -10.86 18.08 -5.13
N ASP A 353 -10.69 18.17 -3.82
CA ASP A 353 -11.30 19.24 -3.03
C ASP A 353 -10.75 20.63 -3.43
N VAL A 354 -11.62 21.63 -3.47
CA VAL A 354 -11.27 23.01 -3.87
C VAL A 354 -10.25 23.65 -2.92
N GLY A 355 -10.15 23.19 -1.67
CA GLY A 355 -9.14 23.60 -0.71
C GLY A 355 -7.70 23.26 -1.12
N ARG A 356 -7.52 22.37 -2.12
CA ARG A 356 -6.20 22.03 -2.69
C ARG A 356 -5.79 22.94 -3.84
N ILE A 357 -6.67 23.78 -4.36
CA ILE A 357 -6.42 24.62 -5.53
C ILE A 357 -6.41 26.10 -5.12
N SER A 358 -5.33 26.78 -5.49
CA SER A 358 -5.17 28.24 -5.41
C SER A 358 -5.07 28.82 -6.81
N VAL A 359 -5.80 29.91 -7.06
CA VAL A 359 -5.67 30.73 -8.26
C VAL A 359 -5.54 32.17 -7.82
N LYS A 360 -4.44 32.81 -8.20
CA LYS A 360 -4.13 34.20 -7.89
C LYS A 360 -3.61 34.91 -9.12
N ALA A 361 -3.49 36.23 -9.03
CA ALA A 361 -2.97 37.03 -10.12
C ALA A 361 -2.12 38.19 -9.62
N THR A 362 -1.24 38.65 -10.49
CA THR A 362 -0.42 39.84 -10.27
C THR A 362 -0.24 40.60 -11.58
N THR A 363 -0.12 41.92 -11.47
CA THR A 363 0.23 42.81 -12.57
C THR A 363 1.75 42.78 -12.78
N SER A 364 2.22 43.36 -13.88
CA SER A 364 3.66 43.61 -14.10
C SER A 364 3.98 45.09 -13.99
N GLU A 365 3.13 45.86 -13.32
CA GLU A 365 3.24 47.31 -13.14
C GLU A 365 3.48 48.05 -14.46
N ARG A 366 2.80 47.62 -15.54
CA ARG A 366 2.97 48.12 -16.92
C ARG A 366 4.37 47.93 -17.51
N LEU A 367 5.18 47.05 -16.94
CA LEU A 367 6.50 46.65 -17.43
C LEU A 367 6.42 45.33 -18.21
N GLY A 368 7.28 45.19 -19.22
CA GLY A 368 7.35 43.96 -20.03
C GLY A 368 6.12 43.72 -20.92
N PHE A 369 6.06 42.55 -21.55
CA PHE A 369 4.99 42.21 -22.50
C PHE A 369 3.63 42.04 -21.82
N THR A 370 3.60 41.47 -20.61
CA THR A 370 2.42 41.38 -19.76
C THR A 370 1.93 42.77 -19.35
N GLY A 371 2.85 43.68 -19.04
CA GLY A 371 2.58 45.09 -18.70
C GLY A 371 2.08 45.95 -19.87
N ARG A 372 2.53 45.66 -21.08
CA ARG A 372 2.05 46.31 -22.33
C ARG A 372 0.79 45.65 -22.90
N GLU A 373 0.20 44.69 -22.19
CA GLU A 373 -0.98 43.94 -22.64
C GLU A 373 -0.77 43.26 -24.02
N GLU A 374 0.45 42.75 -24.26
CA GLU A 374 0.80 41.97 -25.46
C GLU A 374 0.40 40.50 -25.31
N GLY A 375 0.28 40.01 -24.07
CA GLY A 375 -0.12 38.64 -23.76
C GLY A 375 -0.30 38.42 -22.26
N ILE A 376 -0.60 37.17 -21.89
CA ILE A 376 -0.69 36.71 -20.51
C ILE A 376 0.38 35.63 -20.30
N ALA A 377 1.12 35.75 -19.20
CA ALA A 377 1.97 34.69 -18.70
C ALA A 377 1.30 34.01 -17.51
N ALA A 378 1.62 32.75 -17.26
CA ALA A 378 1.19 32.05 -16.07
C ALA A 378 2.33 31.21 -15.49
N THR A 379 2.33 31.07 -14.16
CA THR A 379 3.16 30.11 -13.43
C THR A 379 2.27 29.20 -12.61
N ALA A 380 2.59 27.92 -12.51
CA ALA A 380 1.88 27.01 -11.64
C ALA A 380 2.86 26.14 -10.87
N VAL A 381 2.56 25.87 -9.60
CA VAL A 381 3.30 24.88 -8.80
C VAL A 381 2.32 23.80 -8.37
N ALA A 382 2.66 22.54 -8.62
CA ALA A 382 1.86 21.39 -8.20
C ALA A 382 2.73 20.45 -7.37
N THR A 383 2.22 20.04 -6.20
CA THR A 383 2.85 19.02 -5.37
C THR A 383 1.98 17.78 -5.34
N VAL A 384 2.58 16.62 -5.63
CA VAL A 384 1.93 15.31 -5.62
C VAL A 384 2.65 14.40 -4.64
N LEU A 385 1.93 13.46 -4.05
CA LEU A 385 2.52 12.28 -3.43
C LEU A 385 2.45 11.14 -4.44
N VAL A 386 3.56 10.45 -4.67
CA VAL A 386 3.61 9.24 -5.50
C VAL A 386 4.35 8.13 -4.76
N PRO A 387 3.93 6.86 -4.90
CA PRO A 387 4.61 5.69 -4.33
C PRO A 387 6.09 5.55 -4.74
#